data_AF-A0A7S4MFK3-F1
#
_entry.id   AF-A0A7S4MFK3-F1
#
_cell.length_a   1.000
_cell.length_b   1.000
_cell.length_c   1.000
_cell.angle_alpha   90.00
_cell.angle_beta   90.00
_cell.angle_gamma   90.00
#
_symmetry.space_group_name_H-M   'P 1'
#
loop_
_entity.id
_entity.type
_entity.pdbx_description
1 polymer ?
#
loop_
_entity_poly.entity_id
_entity_poly.type
_entity_poly.pdbx_seq_one_letter_code
_entity_poly.pdbx_strand_id
1 'polypeptide(L)'
;LRGMRTCAELPRNCVLALTVEDPSKNFPPLPAKKALSQQKGMTNNETEEFCSLLTSWPDSAAETNLWEFKCDINPSELKEIPILLVQRPGGDREFLLAEDKLKQNDLQIASGWDIIIPQHCGMKFWKSMVYAGARVVGLNTKNSMKLESGSLSFPLDHVDSVAYQEHRKKLERES
;
A
#
# COMPACT_ATOMS: atom_id res chain seq x y z
N LEU A 1 -12.79 -1.88 7.91
CA LEU A 1 -12.05 -3.15 7.68
C LEU A 1 -11.57 -3.75 8.99
N ARG A 2 -12.49 -3.99 9.93
CA ARG A 2 -12.16 -4.71 11.17
C ARG A 2 -12.11 -6.21 10.84
N GLY A 3 -11.33 -7.00 11.58
CA GLY A 3 -11.25 -8.45 11.40
C GLY A 3 -10.35 -8.96 10.29
N MET A 4 -9.92 -8.09 9.37
CA MET A 4 -8.87 -8.43 8.41
C MET A 4 -7.54 -8.65 9.12
N ARG A 5 -6.84 -9.73 8.75
CA ARG A 5 -5.50 -10.03 9.28
C ARG A 5 -4.40 -9.65 8.30
N THR A 6 -4.69 -9.68 7.01
CA THR A 6 -3.74 -9.40 5.94
C THR A 6 -4.38 -8.61 4.81
N CYS A 7 -3.58 -7.79 4.14
CA CYS A 7 -4.00 -7.03 2.97
C CYS A 7 -4.40 -7.95 1.81
N ALA A 8 -3.96 -9.21 1.82
CA ALA A 8 -4.28 -10.19 0.79
C ALA A 8 -5.70 -10.79 0.91
N GLU A 9 -6.42 -10.53 2.01
CA GLU A 9 -7.83 -10.95 2.16
C GLU A 9 -8.79 -10.08 1.35
N LEU A 10 -8.36 -8.89 0.93
CA LEU A 10 -9.17 -8.03 0.05
C LEU A 10 -9.10 -8.50 -1.41
N PRO A 11 -10.21 -8.40 -2.16
CA PRO A 11 -10.23 -8.59 -3.60
C PRO A 11 -9.19 -7.74 -4.33
N ARG A 12 -8.70 -8.20 -5.49
CA ARG A 12 -7.77 -7.39 -6.29
C ARG A 12 -8.43 -6.07 -6.71
N ASN A 13 -7.63 -5.03 -6.86
CA ASN A 13 -8.04 -3.69 -7.31
C ASN A 13 -8.97 -2.96 -6.32
N CYS A 14 -8.98 -3.31 -5.04
CA CYS A 14 -9.67 -2.49 -4.04
C CYS A 14 -8.98 -1.13 -3.85
N VAL A 15 -9.78 -0.08 -3.95
CA VAL A 15 -9.39 1.30 -3.69
C VAL A 15 -10.29 1.87 -2.60
N LEU A 16 -9.68 2.57 -1.64
CA LEU A 16 -10.36 3.19 -0.51
C LEU A 16 -9.95 4.65 -0.40
N ALA A 17 -10.93 5.53 -0.49
CA ALA A 17 -10.80 6.94 -0.18
C ALA A 17 -11.16 7.18 1.29
N LEU A 18 -10.29 7.88 2.01
CA LEU A 18 -10.48 8.19 3.42
C LEU A 18 -10.15 9.65 3.66
N THR A 19 -10.91 10.28 4.56
CA THR A 19 -10.55 11.59 5.11
C THR A 19 -10.04 11.37 6.52
N VAL A 20 -8.79 11.75 6.78
CA VAL A 20 -8.08 11.42 8.02
C VAL A 20 -7.61 12.70 8.69
N GLU A 21 -7.65 12.72 10.02
CA GLU A 21 -7.07 13.83 10.78
C GLU A 21 -5.55 13.92 10.58
N ASP A 22 -5.00 15.12 10.74
CA ASP A 22 -3.55 15.33 10.69
C ASP A 22 -2.80 14.44 11.70
N PRO A 23 -1.94 13.52 11.23
CA PRO A 23 -1.25 12.55 12.10
C PRO A 23 -0.20 13.19 13.01
N SER A 24 0.13 14.47 12.82
CA SER A 24 1.01 15.23 13.71
C SER A 24 0.34 15.69 15.01
N LYS A 25 -1.00 15.75 15.07
CA LYS A 25 -1.74 16.17 16.27
C LYS A 25 -1.63 15.17 17.42
N ASN A 26 -1.67 13.87 17.09
CA ASN A 26 -1.57 12.77 18.05
C ASN A 26 -0.17 12.15 18.07
N PHE A 27 0.86 12.98 17.87
CA PHE A 27 2.24 12.52 17.83
C PHE A 27 2.88 12.52 19.23
N PRO A 28 3.61 11.46 19.63
CA PRO A 28 3.90 10.24 18.87
C PRO A 28 2.71 9.27 18.83
N PRO A 29 2.47 8.59 17.70
CA PRO A 29 1.38 7.63 17.59
C PRO A 29 1.63 6.40 18.46
N LEU A 30 0.55 5.70 18.82
CA LEU A 30 0.68 4.42 19.49
C LEU A 30 1.46 3.43 18.60
N PRO A 31 2.43 2.69 19.15
CA PRO A 31 3.12 1.64 18.42
C PRO A 31 2.13 0.64 17.80
N ALA A 32 2.37 0.25 16.54
CA ALA A 32 1.42 -0.58 15.79
C ALA A 32 1.05 -1.88 16.52
N LYS A 33 2.01 -2.53 17.19
CA LYS A 33 1.76 -3.74 18.01
C LYS A 33 0.74 -3.50 19.12
N LYS A 34 0.82 -2.35 19.79
CA LYS A 34 -0.12 -1.96 20.86
C LYS A 34 -1.49 -1.64 20.27
N ALA A 35 -1.53 -0.89 19.16
CA ALA A 35 -2.77 -0.59 18.46
C ALA A 35 -3.51 -1.87 17.99
N LEU A 36 -2.78 -2.85 17.46
CA LEU A 36 -3.33 -4.14 17.05
C LEU A 36 -3.84 -4.96 18.25
N SER A 37 -3.14 -4.94 19.38
CA SER A 37 -3.59 -5.66 20.59
C SER A 37 -4.90 -5.12 21.18
N GLN A 38 -5.26 -3.87 20.87
CA GLN A 38 -6.50 -3.24 21.30
C GLN A 38 -7.67 -3.53 20.35
N GLN A 39 -7.42 -4.16 19.19
CA GLN A 39 -8.48 -4.58 18.27
C GLN A 39 -9.26 -5.72 18.92
N LYS A 40 -10.49 -5.43 19.38
CA LYS A 40 -11.43 -6.47 19.81
C LYS A 40 -11.85 -7.29 18.58
N GLY A 41 -11.78 -8.61 18.70
CA GLY A 41 -12.17 -9.55 17.64
C GLY A 41 -13.61 -9.34 17.16
N MET A 42 -13.87 -9.71 15.90
CA MET A 42 -15.21 -9.64 15.32
C MET A 42 -16.12 -10.73 15.87
N THR A 43 -17.39 -10.37 15.99
CA THR A 43 -18.49 -11.31 16.21
C THR A 43 -18.83 -12.03 14.90
N ASN A 44 -19.60 -13.13 15.00
CA ASN A 44 -20.00 -13.89 13.82
C ASN A 44 -20.82 -13.03 12.84
N ASN A 45 -21.75 -12.21 13.34
CA ASN A 45 -22.59 -11.33 12.51
C ASN A 45 -21.77 -10.29 11.74
N GLU A 46 -20.81 -9.63 12.41
CA GLU A 46 -19.92 -8.67 11.73
C GLU A 46 -19.12 -9.37 10.60
N THR A 47 -18.77 -10.64 10.78
CA THR A 47 -18.00 -11.42 9.80
C THR A 47 -18.81 -11.66 8.52
N GLU A 48 -20.09 -11.96 8.66
CA GLU A 48 -21.00 -12.13 7.53
C GLU A 48 -21.20 -10.81 6.76
N GLU A 49 -21.41 -9.70 7.47
CA GLU A 49 -21.49 -8.36 6.87
C GLU A 49 -20.20 -7.99 6.13
N PHE A 50 -19.04 -8.32 6.71
CA PHE A 50 -17.74 -8.10 6.08
C PHE A 50 -17.58 -8.93 4.80
N CYS A 51 -17.92 -10.22 4.82
CA CYS A 51 -17.91 -11.05 3.61
C CYS A 51 -18.85 -10.52 2.53
N SER A 52 -20.02 -10.01 2.92
CA SER A 52 -20.95 -9.35 2.00
C SER A 52 -20.29 -8.12 1.37
N LEU A 53 -19.65 -7.26 2.18
CA LEU A 53 -18.96 -6.07 1.71
C LEU A 53 -17.83 -6.40 0.71
N LEU A 54 -17.08 -7.49 0.94
CA LEU A 54 -16.04 -7.93 0.01
C LEU A 54 -16.59 -8.41 -1.34
N THR A 55 -17.84 -8.89 -1.36
CA THR A 55 -18.50 -9.37 -2.58
C THR A 55 -19.16 -8.22 -3.34
N SER A 56 -19.76 -7.27 -2.62
CA SER A 56 -20.39 -6.08 -3.16
C SER A 56 -19.63 -4.83 -2.73
N TRP A 57 -18.47 -4.60 -3.34
CA TRP A 57 -17.66 -3.43 -3.04
C TRP A 57 -18.39 -2.16 -3.50
N PRO A 58 -18.57 -1.15 -2.63
CA PRO A 58 -19.33 0.04 -3.01
C PRO A 58 -18.52 0.92 -3.97
N ASP A 59 -19.17 1.43 -5.02
CA ASP A 59 -18.53 2.34 -5.99
C ASP A 59 -18.05 3.64 -5.31
N SER A 60 -18.79 4.07 -4.28
CA SER A 60 -18.43 5.25 -3.49
C SER A 60 -17.22 5.05 -2.58
N ALA A 61 -16.69 3.82 -2.45
CA ALA A 61 -15.53 3.53 -1.62
C ALA A 61 -14.28 4.29 -2.07
N ALA A 62 -14.18 4.61 -3.38
CA ALA A 62 -13.05 5.31 -3.97
C ALA A 62 -13.31 6.80 -4.20
N GLU A 63 -14.49 7.31 -3.84
CA GLU A 63 -14.85 8.73 -4.02
C GLU A 63 -13.99 9.62 -3.12
N THR A 64 -13.23 10.53 -3.73
CA THR A 64 -12.33 11.42 -3.01
C THR A 64 -12.23 12.79 -3.65
N ASN A 65 -12.05 13.82 -2.83
CA ASN A 65 -11.68 15.17 -3.26
C ASN A 65 -10.15 15.36 -3.31
N LEU A 66 -9.35 14.29 -3.15
CA LEU A 66 -7.89 14.32 -3.17
C LEU A 66 -7.32 15.10 -4.36
N TRP A 67 -7.90 14.93 -5.55
CA TRP A 67 -7.44 15.52 -6.80
C TRP A 67 -7.62 17.04 -6.85
N GLU A 68 -8.60 17.57 -6.11
CA GLU A 68 -8.90 19.00 -6.01
C GLU A 68 -8.28 19.62 -4.74
N PHE A 69 -7.78 18.78 -3.83
CA PHE A 69 -7.30 19.19 -2.54
C PHE A 69 -5.98 19.96 -2.62
N LYS A 70 -5.94 21.11 -1.95
CA LYS A 70 -4.74 21.94 -1.83
C LYS A 70 -4.31 22.00 -0.36
N CYS A 71 -3.18 21.35 -0.02
CA CYS A 71 -2.50 21.63 1.25
C CYS A 71 -1.82 23.00 1.11
N ASP A 72 -2.29 24.02 1.85
CA ASP A 72 -1.53 25.25 2.04
C ASP A 72 -0.21 24.94 2.76
N ILE A 73 0.84 25.71 2.45
CA ILE A 73 2.20 25.51 2.98
C ILE A 73 2.25 25.65 4.51
N ASN A 74 1.26 26.32 5.11
CA ASN A 74 1.11 26.46 6.56
C ASN A 74 0.45 25.20 7.14
N PRO A 75 1.25 24.23 7.64
CA PRO A 75 0.75 22.89 7.90
C PRO A 75 -0.04 22.83 9.21
N SER A 76 -0.02 23.88 10.02
CA SER A 76 -0.53 23.86 11.40
C SER A 76 -2.06 23.92 11.52
N GLU A 77 -2.77 24.28 10.46
CA GLU A 77 -4.23 24.50 10.49
C GLU A 77 -5.06 23.43 9.76
N LEU A 78 -4.41 22.47 9.09
CA LEU A 78 -5.12 21.41 8.37
C LEU A 78 -5.81 20.47 9.36
N LYS A 79 -7.15 20.46 9.33
CA LYS A 79 -7.96 19.60 10.21
C LYS A 79 -8.04 18.18 9.69
N GLU A 80 -8.29 18.05 8.40
CA GLU A 80 -8.60 16.81 7.71
C GLU A 80 -7.83 16.76 6.39
N ILE A 81 -7.32 15.58 6.06
CA ILE A 81 -6.49 15.32 4.90
C ILE A 81 -7.11 14.13 4.15
N PRO A 82 -7.55 14.30 2.90
CA PRO A 82 -7.98 13.18 2.09
C PRO A 82 -6.77 12.35 1.67
N ILE A 83 -6.89 11.04 1.77
CA ILE A 83 -5.89 10.06 1.30
C ILE A 83 -6.59 8.98 0.49
N LEU A 84 -5.83 8.38 -0.42
CA LEU A 84 -6.27 7.20 -1.16
C LEU A 84 -5.39 6.01 -0.78
N LEU A 85 -6.02 4.89 -0.47
CA LEU A 85 -5.37 3.62 -0.25
C LEU A 85 -5.68 2.71 -1.44
N VAL A 86 -4.64 2.29 -2.16
CA VAL A 86 -4.74 1.35 -3.26
C VAL A 86 -4.10 0.05 -2.82
N GLN A 87 -4.88 -1.02 -2.83
CA GLN A 87 -4.34 -2.33 -2.49
C GLN A 87 -3.49 -2.85 -3.65
N ARG A 88 -2.27 -3.28 -3.34
CA ARG A 88 -1.46 -4.09 -4.24
C ARG A 88 -1.57 -5.56 -3.85
N PRO A 89 -2.32 -6.37 -4.62
CA PRO A 89 -2.26 -7.81 -4.45
C PRO A 89 -0.86 -8.26 -4.84
N GLY A 90 -0.13 -8.89 -3.93
CA GLY A 90 1.19 -9.47 -4.22
C GLY A 90 1.10 -10.50 -5.35
N GLY A 91 2.23 -10.77 -6.01
CA GLY A 91 2.36 -11.78 -7.07
C GLY A 91 1.47 -11.55 -8.30
N ASP A 92 2.11 -11.34 -9.46
CA ASP A 92 1.39 -11.35 -10.73
C ASP A 92 1.02 -12.79 -11.09
N ARG A 93 -0.28 -13.08 -11.07
CA ARG A 93 -0.85 -14.39 -11.45
C ARG A 93 -0.63 -14.74 -12.92
N GLU A 94 -0.18 -13.79 -13.72
CA GLU A 94 -0.27 -13.86 -15.18
C GLU A 94 0.79 -14.77 -15.82
N PHE A 95 1.87 -15.12 -15.11
CA PHE A 95 2.95 -15.93 -15.67
C PHE A 95 3.06 -17.37 -15.15
N LEU A 96 2.20 -17.79 -14.20
CA LEU A 96 2.18 -19.17 -13.71
C LEU A 96 1.04 -19.95 -14.39
N LEU A 97 1.28 -20.36 -15.64
CA LEU A 97 0.54 -21.43 -16.33
C LEU A 97 0.80 -22.80 -15.68
N ALA A 98 0.54 -22.96 -14.39
CA ALA A 98 0.81 -24.22 -13.70
C ALA A 98 -0.33 -24.58 -12.74
N GLU A 99 -0.94 -25.72 -13.01
CA GLU A 99 -2.12 -26.34 -12.36
C GLU A 99 -1.90 -26.76 -10.88
N ASP A 100 -0.90 -26.21 -10.21
CA ASP A 100 -0.49 -26.65 -8.87
C ASP A 100 -1.10 -25.77 -7.76
N LYS A 101 -2.09 -26.34 -7.07
CA LYS A 101 -2.72 -25.79 -5.85
C LYS A 101 -1.73 -25.49 -4.71
N LEU A 102 -0.50 -25.99 -4.78
CA LEU A 102 0.56 -25.80 -3.78
C LEU A 102 1.20 -24.40 -3.81
N LYS A 103 1.11 -23.65 -4.92
CA LYS A 103 1.72 -22.31 -5.04
C LYS A 103 0.86 -21.16 -4.52
N GLN A 104 -0.36 -21.44 -4.01
CA GLN A 104 -1.26 -20.39 -3.54
C GLN A 104 -0.74 -19.60 -2.33
N ASN A 105 0.14 -20.20 -1.52
CA ASN A 105 0.74 -19.54 -0.37
C ASN A 105 1.86 -18.56 -0.75
N ASP A 106 2.58 -18.81 -1.85
CA ASP A 106 3.64 -17.90 -2.34
C ASP A 106 3.08 -16.73 -3.15
N LEU A 107 1.82 -16.83 -3.62
CA LEU A 107 1.14 -15.80 -4.42
C LEU A 107 0.86 -14.49 -3.65
N GLN A 108 1.11 -14.41 -2.35
CA GLN A 108 0.85 -13.21 -1.54
C GLN A 108 2.12 -12.47 -1.12
N ILE A 109 3.29 -12.94 -1.58
CA ILE A 109 4.57 -12.27 -1.37
C ILE A 109 4.50 -10.87 -2.02
N ALA A 110 4.95 -9.86 -1.26
CA ALA A 110 4.88 -8.45 -1.62
C ALA A 110 3.47 -7.83 -1.73
N SER A 111 2.45 -8.43 -1.09
CA SER A 111 1.15 -7.76 -0.91
C SER A 111 1.28 -6.55 0.03
N GLY A 112 0.56 -5.48 -0.26
CA GLY A 112 0.64 -4.26 0.53
C GLY A 112 -0.34 -3.18 0.12
N TRP A 113 -0.12 -1.99 0.67
CA TRP A 113 -0.91 -0.79 0.39
C TRP A 113 -0.02 0.28 -0.20
N ASP A 114 -0.51 0.91 -1.27
CA ASP A 114 -0.01 2.20 -1.72
C ASP A 114 -0.88 3.30 -1.13
N ILE A 115 -0.22 4.28 -0.52
CA ILE A 115 -0.87 5.42 0.09
C ILE A 115 -0.59 6.63 -0.80
N ILE A 116 -1.63 7.22 -1.36
CA ILE A 116 -1.56 8.47 -2.11
C ILE A 116 -2.00 9.60 -1.18
N ILE A 117 -1.14 10.59 -1.04
CA ILE A 117 -1.30 11.70 -0.09
C ILE A 117 -1.08 13.00 -0.87
N PRO A 118 -1.80 14.09 -0.55
CA PRO A 118 -1.52 15.39 -1.12
C PRO A 118 -0.08 15.85 -0.87
N GLN A 119 0.42 16.68 -1.78
CA GLN A 119 1.72 17.35 -1.62
C GLN A 119 1.79 18.15 -0.31
N HIS A 120 3.01 18.35 0.21
CA HIS A 120 3.31 19.04 1.49
C HIS A 120 2.83 18.33 2.77
N CYS A 121 1.96 17.33 2.66
CA CYS A 121 1.40 16.61 3.80
C CYS A 121 2.14 15.27 4.08
N GLY A 122 2.91 14.75 3.12
CA GLY A 122 3.60 13.45 3.22
C GLY A 122 4.55 13.29 4.42
N MET A 123 5.30 14.33 4.81
CA MET A 123 6.25 14.22 5.92
C MET A 123 5.59 14.01 7.28
N LYS A 124 4.34 14.45 7.46
CA LYS A 124 3.59 14.23 8.70
C LYS A 124 3.25 12.74 8.84
N PHE A 125 2.71 12.15 7.79
CA PHE A 125 2.42 10.72 7.71
C PHE A 125 3.71 9.88 7.83
N TRP A 126 4.78 10.28 7.15
CA TRP A 126 6.06 9.58 7.20
C TRP A 126 6.60 9.47 8.63
N LYS A 127 6.66 10.59 9.37
CA LYS A 127 7.09 10.59 10.76
C LYS A 127 6.20 9.69 11.61
N SER A 128 4.88 9.82 11.50
CA SER A 128 3.97 8.99 12.29
C SER A 128 4.12 7.49 11.99
N MET A 129 4.32 7.09 10.73
CA MET A 129 4.58 5.69 10.39
C MET A 129 5.88 5.16 11.00
N VAL A 130 6.98 5.92 10.88
CA VAL A 130 8.28 5.52 11.45
C VAL A 130 8.18 5.39 12.97
N TYR A 131 7.54 6.34 13.65
CA TYR A 131 7.36 6.30 15.11
C TYR A 131 6.37 5.21 15.56
N ALA A 132 5.40 4.84 14.73
CA ALA A 132 4.55 3.68 14.97
C ALA A 132 5.31 2.33 14.83
N GLY A 133 6.51 2.34 14.24
CA GLY A 133 7.40 1.19 14.10
C GLY A 133 7.63 0.71 12.66
N ALA A 134 7.20 1.46 11.65
CA ALA A 134 7.48 1.13 10.25
C ALA A 134 8.98 1.23 9.95
N ARG A 135 9.47 0.34 9.08
CA ARG A 135 10.85 0.35 8.59
C ARG A 135 10.91 0.91 7.18
N VAL A 136 11.94 1.72 6.93
CA VAL A 136 12.19 2.32 5.63
C VAL A 136 12.94 1.32 4.76
N VAL A 137 12.51 1.18 3.51
CA VAL A 137 13.06 0.25 2.54
C VAL A 137 13.66 1.05 1.38
N GLY A 138 14.91 0.75 1.01
CA GLY A 138 15.59 1.38 -0.10
C GLY A 138 15.30 0.71 -1.45
N LEU A 139 15.86 1.26 -2.52
CA LEU A 139 15.66 0.76 -3.89
C LEU A 139 16.13 -0.69 -4.07
N ASN A 140 17.28 -1.06 -3.48
CA ASN A 140 17.82 -2.41 -3.62
C ASN A 140 16.87 -3.46 -3.02
N THR A 141 16.42 -3.24 -1.79
CA THR A 141 15.46 -4.15 -1.14
C THR A 141 14.11 -4.19 -1.85
N LYS A 142 13.63 -3.06 -2.39
CA LYS A 142 12.45 -3.06 -3.26
C LYS A 142 12.64 -3.97 -4.48
N ASN A 143 13.81 -3.95 -5.11
CA ASN A 143 14.13 -4.83 -6.24
C ASN A 143 14.24 -6.29 -5.79
N SER A 144 14.87 -6.58 -4.64
CA SER A 144 14.90 -7.93 -4.07
C SER A 144 13.49 -8.46 -3.80
N MET A 145 12.60 -7.65 -3.22
CA MET A 145 11.20 -8.04 -2.99
C MET A 145 10.45 -8.35 -4.29
N LYS A 146 10.68 -7.58 -5.36
CA LYS A 146 10.08 -7.84 -6.68
C LYS A 146 10.61 -9.12 -7.30
N LEU A 147 11.92 -9.36 -7.20
CA LEU A 147 12.55 -10.59 -7.66
C LEU A 147 11.97 -11.81 -6.91
N GLU A 148 11.85 -11.73 -5.59
CA GLU A 148 11.25 -12.76 -4.74
C GLU A 148 9.76 -12.99 -5.05
N SER A 149 9.02 -11.94 -5.41
CA SER A 149 7.61 -12.07 -5.82
C SER A 149 7.44 -12.58 -7.26
N GLY A 150 8.54 -12.83 -7.99
CA GLY A 150 8.50 -13.23 -9.39
C GLY A 150 8.00 -12.15 -10.35
N SER A 151 8.02 -10.89 -9.92
CA SER A 151 7.56 -9.74 -10.72
C SER A 151 8.74 -8.97 -11.31
N LEU A 152 8.59 -8.53 -12.57
CA LEU A 152 9.60 -7.71 -13.24
C LEU A 152 9.66 -6.30 -12.63
N SER A 153 10.87 -5.77 -12.51
CA SER A 153 11.13 -4.41 -12.06
C SER A 153 11.49 -3.52 -13.24
N PHE A 154 10.58 -2.62 -13.62
CA PHE A 154 10.91 -1.51 -14.50
C PHE A 154 11.87 -0.53 -13.81
N PRO A 155 12.95 -0.06 -14.47
CA PRO A 155 13.35 -0.31 -15.86
C PRO A 155 14.36 -1.47 -16.04
N LEU A 156 14.77 -2.15 -14.97
CA LEU A 156 15.90 -3.09 -14.96
C LEU A 156 15.64 -4.40 -15.73
N ASP A 157 14.42 -4.92 -15.68
CA ASP A 157 14.13 -6.25 -16.22
C ASP A 157 13.47 -6.21 -17.61
N HIS A 158 13.18 -5.02 -18.13
CA HIS A 158 12.53 -4.80 -19.42
C HIS A 158 13.55 -4.49 -20.50
N VAL A 159 14.28 -5.51 -20.96
CA VAL A 159 15.41 -5.37 -21.89
C VAL A 159 15.06 -4.76 -23.25
N ASP A 160 13.80 -4.87 -23.63
CA ASP A 160 13.20 -4.31 -24.84
C ASP A 160 12.90 -2.81 -24.73
N SER A 161 12.79 -2.28 -23.51
CA SER A 161 12.45 -0.88 -23.29
C SER A 161 13.63 0.06 -23.56
N VAL A 162 13.31 1.23 -24.14
CA VAL A 162 14.26 2.35 -24.29
C VAL A 162 14.87 2.73 -22.94
N ALA A 163 14.08 2.70 -21.87
CA ALA A 163 14.54 3.01 -20.52
C ALA A 163 15.64 2.06 -20.02
N TYR A 164 15.57 0.78 -20.39
CA TYR A 164 16.62 -0.19 -20.05
C TYR A 164 17.92 0.11 -20.78
N GLN A 165 17.84 0.42 -22.08
CA GLN A 165 19.02 0.77 -22.87
C GLN A 165 19.73 2.03 -22.33
N GLU A 166 18.97 3.05 -21.93
CA GLU A 166 19.52 4.25 -21.30
C GLU A 166 20.14 3.96 -19.94
N HIS A 167 19.47 3.14 -19.13
CA HIS A 167 19.98 2.72 -17.83
C HIS A 167 21.31 1.95 -17.96
N ARG A 168 21.40 1.02 -18.91
CA ARG A 168 22.64 0.29 -19.24
C ARG A 168 23.78 1.22 -19.66
N LYS A 169 23.50 2.16 -20.57
CA LYS A 169 24.49 3.16 -21.00
C LYS A 169 24.97 4.02 -19.82
N LYS A 170 24.11 4.32 -18.85
CA LYS A 170 24.49 5.07 -17.65
C LYS A 170 25.45 4.27 -16.76
N LEU A 171 25.14 3.01 -16.50
CA LEU A 171 26.01 2.10 -15.73
C LEU A 171 27.40 1.95 -16.37
N GLU A 172 27.46 1.84 -17.69
CA GLU A 172 28.71 1.72 -18.44
C GLU A 172 29.59 2.98 -18.38
N ARG A 173 29.01 4.16 -18.12
CA ARG A 173 29.76 5.41 -17.90
C ARG A 173 30.25 5.59 -16.47
N GLU A 174 29.63 4.90 -15.51
CA GLU A 174 29.94 5.00 -14.09
C GLU A 174 31.00 3.96 -13.65
N SER A 175 31.31 2.98 -14.52
CA SER A 175 32.35 1.96 -14.33
C SER A 175 33.68 2.36 -14.95
#